data_AF-A0A4Q7BMZ3-F1
#
_entry.id   AF-A0A4Q7BMZ3-F1
#
_cell.length_a   1.000
_cell.length_b   1.000
_cell.length_c   1.000
_cell.angle_alpha   90.00
_cell.angle_beta   90.00
_cell.angle_gamma   90.00
#
_symmetry.space_group_name_H-M   'P 1'
#
loop_
_entity.id
_entity.type
_entity.pdbx_description
1 polymer ?
#
loop_
_entity_poly.entity_id
_entity_poly.type
_entity_poly.pdbx_seq_one_letter_code
_entity_poly.pdbx_strand_id
1 'polypeptide(L)'
;MPETEKPNQYCFQLGQLSVDNAEEGKKKRTFSGVAYSGEVITDHWYWSRVIFDLDSMQLKGRIPALLEHRSSQRAGAINTHSIDHQTGLTVSGDLMSNEFGTQVAQDSDDGFPWQMSVRIEPSSIEEIQADASVTVNGKLLQGPITVFRGGRIREVSFCALGADDNTNAVAASHDPKQFSKEDTNVTELEQAKADKAKAEQERDTAQAELKQFKANKREEDIKSLETALNKQFSAEEKTSYTNMDDTSFAFMSQQMKQFTSNQPAPAGQQQNNTVPPHLAHLFQHQATGGQGGQQGQGGNQGSALDQAFNKFAASQENK
;
A
#
# COMPACT_ATOMS: atom_id res chain seq x y z
N MET A 1 -53.49 -49.22 0.02
CA MET A 1 -52.95 -48.11 0.85
C MET A 1 -52.30 -48.73 2.07
N PRO A 2 -51.08 -48.32 2.45
CA PRO A 2 -49.86 -49.04 2.05
C PRO A 2 -48.99 -49.44 3.25
N GLU A 3 -48.17 -50.50 3.11
CA GLU A 3 -46.97 -50.65 3.95
C GLU A 3 -45.76 -50.19 3.13
N THR A 4 -45.39 -48.94 3.38
CA THR A 4 -44.21 -48.26 2.85
C THR A 4 -42.93 -48.92 3.40
N GLU A 5 -42.14 -49.52 2.51
CA GLU A 5 -40.73 -49.81 2.73
C GLU A 5 -39.99 -48.50 3.08
N LYS A 6 -39.39 -48.45 4.28
CA LYS A 6 -38.48 -47.36 4.65
C LYS A 6 -37.06 -47.76 4.24
N PRO A 7 -36.37 -47.02 3.36
CA PRO A 7 -34.99 -47.31 3.01
C PRO A 7 -34.09 -47.06 4.23
N ASN A 8 -33.10 -47.94 4.42
CA ASN A 8 -32.07 -47.85 5.45
C ASN A 8 -31.36 -46.48 5.39
N GLN A 9 -31.81 -45.53 6.22
CA GLN A 9 -31.12 -44.27 6.46
C GLN A 9 -29.93 -44.57 7.37
N TYR A 10 -28.75 -44.73 6.78
CA TYR A 10 -27.51 -44.63 7.53
C TYR A 10 -27.28 -43.15 7.89
N CYS A 11 -27.76 -42.75 9.07
CA CYS A 11 -27.37 -41.48 9.68
C CYS A 11 -25.92 -41.59 10.14
N PHE A 12 -24.99 -41.03 9.37
CA PHE A 12 -23.65 -40.77 9.89
C PHE A 12 -23.75 -39.61 10.89
N GLN A 13 -23.90 -39.96 12.16
CA GLN A 13 -23.70 -39.00 13.24
C GLN A 13 -22.21 -38.63 13.20
N LEU A 14 -21.92 -37.34 13.01
CA LEU A 14 -20.60 -36.78 13.29
C LEU A 14 -20.31 -37.08 14.76
N GLY A 15 -19.61 -38.19 15.03
CA GLY A 15 -19.13 -38.50 16.37
C GLY A 15 -18.33 -37.30 16.84
N GLN A 16 -18.71 -36.73 17.98
CA GLN A 16 -17.82 -35.82 18.69
C GLN A 16 -16.51 -36.60 18.90
N LEU A 17 -15.48 -36.23 18.15
CA LEU A 17 -14.13 -36.73 18.35
C LEU A 17 -13.70 -36.24 19.73
N SER A 18 -13.87 -37.07 20.75
CA SER A 18 -13.27 -36.84 22.06
C SER A 18 -11.76 -36.99 21.86
N VAL A 19 -11.06 -35.86 21.79
CA VAL A 19 -9.62 -35.84 21.98
C VAL A 19 -9.40 -36.20 23.45
N ASP A 20 -8.71 -37.31 23.72
CA ASP A 20 -8.39 -37.71 25.09
C ASP A 20 -7.81 -36.51 25.87
N ASN A 21 -8.32 -36.30 27.08
CA ASN A 21 -7.78 -35.28 27.98
C ASN A 21 -6.29 -35.53 28.19
N ALA A 22 -5.50 -34.46 28.19
CA ALA A 22 -4.07 -34.53 28.44
C ALA A 22 -3.78 -35.26 29.76
N GLU A 23 -3.01 -36.34 29.72
CA GLU A 23 -2.48 -36.99 30.92
C GLU A 23 -1.66 -35.95 31.71
N GLU A 24 -2.06 -35.72 32.96
CA GLU A 24 -1.37 -34.85 33.90
C GLU A 24 0.03 -35.43 34.16
N GLY A 25 1.05 -34.88 33.49
CA GLY A 25 2.46 -35.28 33.65
C GLY A 25 3.30 -35.33 32.37
N LYS A 26 2.69 -35.38 31.16
CA LYS A 26 3.42 -35.33 29.88
C LYS A 26 3.02 -34.10 29.06
N LYS A 27 3.60 -32.95 29.40
CA LYS A 27 3.48 -31.75 28.55
C LYS A 27 4.18 -32.02 27.22
N LYS A 28 3.45 -31.88 26.11
CA LYS A 28 4.04 -31.93 24.76
C LYS A 28 5.00 -30.76 24.61
N ARG A 29 6.13 -31.00 23.94
CA ARG A 29 7.06 -29.92 23.61
C ARG A 29 6.36 -28.91 22.71
N THR A 30 6.53 -27.63 22.98
CA THR A 30 5.90 -26.55 22.23
C THR A 30 6.90 -25.89 21.30
N PHE A 31 6.39 -25.22 20.27
CA PHE A 31 7.18 -24.38 19.39
C PHE A 31 6.44 -23.08 19.09
N SER A 32 7.19 -22.05 18.72
CA SER A 32 6.67 -20.81 18.17
C SER A 32 7.62 -20.25 17.10
N GLY A 33 7.12 -19.37 16.25
CA GLY A 33 7.93 -18.79 15.19
C GLY A 33 7.18 -17.81 14.30
N VAL A 34 7.93 -17.17 13.40
CA VAL A 34 7.41 -16.36 12.29
C VAL A 34 7.36 -17.26 11.06
N ALA A 35 6.15 -17.63 10.63
CA ALA A 35 5.93 -18.51 9.48
C ALA A 35 6.03 -17.76 8.14
N TYR A 36 5.74 -16.47 8.15
CA TYR A 36 5.91 -15.56 7.03
C TYR A 36 6.00 -14.14 7.58
N SER A 37 7.01 -13.36 7.18
CA SER A 37 7.31 -12.04 7.77
C SER A 37 6.40 -10.92 7.27
N GLY A 38 5.74 -11.10 6.12
CA GLY A 38 5.07 -9.99 5.44
C GLY A 38 5.97 -9.22 4.47
N GLU A 39 7.22 -9.63 4.29
CA GLU A 39 8.17 -9.07 3.34
C GLU A 39 8.04 -9.67 1.93
N VAL A 40 8.70 -9.02 0.96
CA VAL A 40 8.81 -9.56 -0.40
C VAL A 40 9.76 -10.76 -0.37
N ILE A 41 9.25 -11.90 -0.82
CA ILE A 41 9.99 -13.15 -0.96
C ILE A 41 10.70 -13.14 -2.32
N THR A 42 12.02 -13.32 -2.31
CA THR A 42 12.87 -13.34 -3.51
C THR A 42 13.46 -14.71 -3.83
N ASP A 43 13.54 -15.60 -2.84
CA ASP A 43 14.04 -16.97 -3.00
C ASP A 43 12.91 -18.00 -3.16
N HIS A 44 11.82 -17.58 -3.80
CA HIS A 44 10.70 -18.46 -4.09
C HIS A 44 10.99 -19.31 -5.34
N TRP A 45 10.72 -20.62 -5.28
CA TRP A 45 11.06 -21.59 -6.34
C TRP A 45 10.48 -21.30 -7.74
N TYR A 46 9.33 -20.61 -7.81
CA TYR A 46 8.66 -20.21 -9.06
C TYR A 46 8.70 -18.70 -9.35
N TRP A 47 8.23 -17.85 -8.44
CA TRP A 47 8.20 -16.39 -8.62
C TRP A 47 9.50 -15.72 -8.16
N SER A 48 10.09 -14.84 -8.99
CA SER A 48 11.30 -14.10 -8.61
C SER A 48 11.08 -13.03 -7.53
N ARG A 49 9.88 -12.45 -7.48
CA ARG A 49 9.43 -11.51 -6.44
C ARG A 49 7.97 -11.78 -6.17
N VAL A 50 7.66 -12.29 -4.99
CA VAL A 50 6.28 -12.54 -4.57
C VAL A 50 6.04 -12.00 -3.18
N ILE A 51 4.85 -11.44 -2.96
CA ILE A 51 4.40 -11.04 -1.64
C ILE A 51 3.01 -11.61 -1.38
N PHE A 52 2.82 -12.12 -0.18
CA PHE A 52 1.52 -12.59 0.28
C PHE A 52 0.86 -11.48 1.09
N ASP A 53 -0.36 -11.14 0.71
CA ASP A 53 -1.18 -10.14 1.38
C ASP A 53 -1.68 -10.67 2.72
N LEU A 54 -1.22 -10.05 3.80
CA LEU A 54 -1.58 -10.40 5.18
C LEU A 54 -3.03 -10.07 5.50
N ASP A 55 -3.59 -8.98 4.94
CA ASP A 55 -4.94 -8.51 5.27
C ASP A 55 -6.03 -9.49 4.81
N SER A 56 -5.75 -10.21 3.72
CA SER A 56 -6.66 -11.19 3.14
C SER A 56 -6.26 -12.64 3.43
N MET A 57 -5.19 -12.85 4.19
CA MET A 57 -4.68 -14.17 4.56
C MET A 57 -5.59 -14.88 5.57
N GLN A 58 -5.73 -16.21 5.43
CA GLN A 58 -6.58 -17.02 6.32
C GLN A 58 -5.91 -18.33 6.71
N LEU A 59 -5.90 -18.63 8.01
CA LEU A 59 -5.70 -19.98 8.57
C LEU A 59 -7.05 -20.52 9.04
N LYS A 60 -7.50 -21.64 8.47
CA LYS A 60 -8.78 -22.27 8.86
C LYS A 60 -8.53 -23.53 9.68
N GLY A 61 -8.98 -23.49 10.93
CA GLY A 61 -8.87 -24.60 11.86
C GLY A 61 -7.43 -24.88 12.28
N ARG A 62 -7.22 -26.09 12.80
CA ARG A 62 -5.91 -26.56 13.25
C ARG A 62 -5.13 -27.13 12.06
N ILE A 63 -4.04 -26.49 11.67
CA ILE A 63 -3.21 -26.91 10.52
C ILE A 63 -1.93 -27.63 10.97
N PRO A 64 -1.36 -28.53 10.16
CA PRO A 64 -0.15 -29.25 10.52
C PRO A 64 1.09 -28.36 10.45
N ALA A 65 2.07 -28.67 11.30
CA ALA A 65 3.45 -28.26 11.13
C ALA A 65 4.25 -29.42 10.54
N LEU A 66 4.85 -29.24 9.36
CA LEU A 66 5.59 -30.26 8.61
C LEU A 66 7.10 -30.03 8.72
N LEU A 67 7.87 -30.97 8.18
CA LEU A 67 9.29 -30.81 7.92
C LEU A 67 9.51 -30.76 6.40
N GLU A 68 10.20 -29.73 5.91
CA GLU A 68 10.54 -29.51 4.49
C GLU A 68 9.37 -29.67 3.50
N HIS A 69 8.18 -29.18 3.87
CA HIS A 69 6.92 -29.30 3.10
C HIS A 69 6.47 -30.73 2.78
N ARG A 70 7.05 -31.74 3.43
CA ARG A 70 6.71 -33.15 3.19
C ARG A 70 5.53 -33.56 4.07
N SER A 71 4.38 -33.83 3.43
CA SER A 71 3.16 -34.27 4.15
C SER A 71 3.32 -35.60 4.91
N SER A 72 4.30 -36.42 4.53
CA SER A 72 4.67 -37.63 5.27
C SER A 72 5.46 -37.33 6.55
N GLN A 73 6.11 -36.16 6.66
CA GLN A 73 6.96 -35.75 7.76
C GLN A 73 6.24 -34.75 8.67
N ARG A 74 5.37 -35.26 9.54
CA ARG A 74 4.52 -34.46 10.43
C ARG A 74 5.29 -34.12 11.71
N ALA A 75 5.81 -32.91 11.83
CA ALA A 75 6.59 -32.47 13.00
C ALA A 75 5.71 -31.98 14.16
N GLY A 76 4.57 -31.37 13.88
CA GLY A 76 3.73 -30.73 14.89
C GLY A 76 2.33 -30.36 14.39
N ALA A 77 1.62 -29.61 15.22
CA ALA A 77 0.36 -28.98 14.84
C ALA A 77 0.23 -27.61 15.50
N ILE A 78 -0.24 -26.64 14.70
CA ILE A 78 -0.41 -25.25 15.11
C ILE A 78 -1.65 -25.12 16.00
N ASN A 79 -1.52 -24.49 17.15
CA ASN A 79 -2.61 -24.26 18.09
C ASN A 79 -3.12 -22.81 18.03
N THR A 80 -2.21 -21.85 17.89
CA THR A 80 -2.55 -20.42 17.79
C THR A 80 -1.72 -19.75 16.70
N HIS A 81 -2.23 -18.65 16.18
CA HIS A 81 -1.55 -17.80 15.21
C HIS A 81 -1.97 -16.34 15.40
N SER A 82 -1.13 -15.42 14.95
CA SER A 82 -1.45 -14.00 14.78
C SER A 82 -1.03 -13.56 13.39
N ILE A 83 -1.76 -12.61 12.81
CA ILE A 83 -1.47 -12.01 11.51
C ILE A 83 -1.55 -10.50 11.68
N ASP A 84 -0.42 -9.82 11.49
CA ASP A 84 -0.36 -8.35 11.52
C ASP A 84 0.83 -7.85 10.69
N HIS A 85 0.83 -6.57 10.32
CA HIS A 85 1.90 -5.99 9.48
C HIS A 85 3.22 -5.78 10.22
N GLN A 86 3.23 -5.86 11.55
CA GLN A 86 4.44 -5.62 12.36
C GLN A 86 5.28 -6.88 12.51
N THR A 87 4.64 -8.05 12.62
CA THR A 87 5.31 -9.33 12.87
C THR A 87 5.03 -10.39 11.79
N GLY A 88 4.13 -10.11 10.85
CA GLY A 88 3.72 -11.04 9.82
C GLY A 88 2.74 -12.09 10.34
N LEU A 89 2.84 -13.31 9.80
CA LEU A 89 2.17 -14.50 10.30
C LEU A 89 3.07 -15.17 11.35
N THR A 90 2.69 -15.05 12.61
CA THR A 90 3.30 -15.78 13.72
C THR A 90 2.46 -16.98 14.11
N VAL A 91 3.10 -18.05 14.55
CA VAL A 91 2.44 -19.30 14.93
C VAL A 91 3.00 -19.88 16.22
N SER A 92 2.18 -20.61 16.96
CA SER A 92 2.64 -21.48 18.03
C SER A 92 1.85 -22.79 18.08
N GLY A 93 2.49 -23.86 18.53
CA GLY A 93 1.91 -25.20 18.49
C GLY A 93 2.65 -26.23 19.33
N ASP A 94 2.21 -27.48 19.19
CA ASP A 94 2.82 -28.63 19.85
C ASP A 94 3.57 -29.49 18.83
N LEU A 95 4.76 -29.95 19.19
CA LEU A 95 5.47 -30.99 18.47
C LEU A 95 4.82 -32.36 18.72
N MET A 96 4.88 -33.20 17.68
CA MET A 96 4.46 -34.59 17.74
C MET A 96 5.51 -35.44 18.44
N SER A 97 5.09 -36.49 19.14
CA SER A 97 6.00 -37.46 19.77
C SER A 97 6.55 -38.52 18.79
N ASN A 98 6.49 -38.25 17.48
CA ASN A 98 7.01 -39.14 16.44
C ASN A 98 8.47 -38.80 16.11
N GLU A 99 9.05 -39.51 15.15
CA GLU A 99 10.44 -39.29 14.73
C GLU A 99 10.71 -37.85 14.28
N PHE A 100 9.80 -37.22 13.53
CA PHE A 100 10.01 -35.88 12.97
C PHE A 100 9.86 -34.77 14.00
N GLY A 101 8.88 -34.86 14.90
CA GLY A 101 8.76 -33.91 16.01
C GLY A 101 9.90 -34.05 17.00
N THR A 102 10.40 -35.28 17.20
CA THR A 102 11.61 -35.53 18.01
C THR A 102 12.86 -34.96 17.35
N GLN A 103 13.01 -35.14 16.03
CA GLN A 103 14.12 -34.58 15.26
C GLN A 103 14.15 -33.05 15.37
N VAL A 104 13.04 -32.37 15.08
CA VAL A 104 12.94 -30.90 15.20
C VAL A 104 13.28 -30.44 16.62
N ALA A 105 12.83 -31.16 17.64
CA ALA A 105 13.14 -30.87 19.03
C ALA A 105 14.64 -30.98 19.34
N GLN A 106 15.28 -32.06 18.89
CA GLN A 106 16.72 -32.32 19.10
C GLN A 106 17.58 -31.31 18.35
N ASP A 107 17.31 -31.09 17.05
CA ASP A 107 18.05 -30.12 16.25
C ASP A 107 17.91 -28.71 16.83
N SER A 108 16.73 -28.37 17.38
CA SER A 108 16.53 -27.09 18.08
C SER A 108 17.33 -27.01 19.39
N ASP A 109 17.44 -28.11 20.15
CA ASP A 109 18.27 -28.18 21.36
C ASP A 109 19.78 -28.02 21.06
N ASP A 110 20.19 -28.45 19.87
CA ASP A 110 21.56 -28.32 19.37
C ASP A 110 21.82 -26.95 18.72
N GLY A 111 20.79 -26.07 18.69
CA GLY A 111 20.91 -24.70 18.20
C GLY A 111 20.74 -24.55 16.69
N PHE A 112 20.13 -25.52 16.02
CA PHE A 112 19.86 -25.43 14.58
C PHE A 112 18.93 -24.23 14.27
N PRO A 113 19.31 -23.35 13.33
CA PRO A 113 18.59 -22.11 13.06
C PRO A 113 17.40 -22.36 12.13
N TRP A 114 16.37 -23.04 12.62
CA TRP A 114 15.18 -23.32 11.84
C TRP A 114 14.55 -22.04 11.29
N GLN A 115 14.32 -22.03 9.98
CA GLN A 115 13.41 -21.12 9.32
C GLN A 115 12.03 -21.76 9.19
N MET A 116 11.04 -20.97 8.79
CA MET A 116 9.70 -21.47 8.50
C MET A 116 9.27 -21.11 7.09
N SER A 117 8.33 -21.88 6.59
CA SER A 117 7.69 -21.60 5.32
C SER A 117 6.22 -22.00 5.38
N VAL A 118 5.43 -21.50 4.43
CA VAL A 118 4.00 -21.78 4.34
C VAL A 118 3.65 -22.29 2.95
N ARG A 119 2.73 -23.25 2.90
CA ARG A 119 1.96 -23.50 1.68
C ARG A 119 0.72 -22.64 1.70
N ILE A 120 0.74 -21.63 0.85
CA ILE A 120 -0.37 -20.72 0.61
C ILE A 120 -1.10 -21.06 -0.69
N GLU A 121 -2.43 -21.05 -0.65
CA GLU A 121 -3.30 -21.16 -1.82
C GLU A 121 -4.00 -19.82 -2.02
N PRO A 122 -3.55 -18.96 -2.95
CA PRO A 122 -4.19 -17.68 -3.23
C PRO A 122 -5.56 -17.86 -3.87
N SER A 123 -6.50 -16.96 -3.55
CA SER A 123 -7.78 -16.86 -4.25
C SER A 123 -7.61 -16.15 -5.60
N SER A 124 -6.71 -15.18 -5.66
CA SER A 124 -6.28 -14.52 -6.90
C SER A 124 -4.81 -14.15 -6.85
N ILE A 125 -4.21 -14.08 -8.04
CA ILE A 125 -2.82 -13.69 -8.25
C ILE A 125 -2.84 -12.41 -9.08
N GLU A 126 -2.21 -11.35 -8.57
CA GLU A 126 -2.06 -10.07 -9.25
C GLU A 126 -0.61 -9.91 -9.71
N GLU A 127 -0.38 -9.60 -10.98
CA GLU A 127 0.96 -9.34 -11.52
C GLU A 127 1.12 -7.84 -11.78
N ILE A 128 1.99 -7.20 -11.00
CA ILE A 128 2.29 -5.79 -11.13
C ILE A 128 3.45 -5.62 -12.11
N GLN A 129 3.24 -4.83 -13.15
CA GLN A 129 4.22 -4.58 -14.20
C GLN A 129 5.33 -3.63 -13.72
N ALA A 130 6.46 -3.58 -14.44
CA ALA A 130 7.66 -2.85 -14.04
C ALA A 130 7.48 -1.32 -13.88
N ASP A 131 6.50 -0.74 -14.56
CA ASP A 131 6.13 0.67 -14.52
C ASP A 131 4.97 0.98 -13.56
N ALA A 132 4.49 -0.02 -12.83
CA ALA A 132 3.40 0.08 -11.88
C ALA A 132 3.86 -0.13 -10.44
N SER A 133 3.03 0.35 -9.50
CA SER A 133 3.23 0.16 -8.06
C SER A 133 1.95 -0.32 -7.39
N VAL A 134 2.11 -0.98 -6.25
CA VAL A 134 1.01 -1.52 -5.45
C VAL A 134 1.31 -1.32 -3.97
N THR A 135 0.27 -1.10 -3.16
CA THR A 135 0.41 -1.11 -1.70
C THR A 135 -0.04 -2.47 -1.16
N VAL A 136 0.84 -3.16 -0.42
CA VAL A 136 0.59 -4.46 0.22
C VAL A 136 1.29 -4.49 1.57
N ASN A 137 0.64 -5.03 2.61
CA ASN A 137 1.21 -5.13 3.97
C ASN A 137 1.72 -3.78 4.51
N GLY A 138 1.02 -2.68 4.19
CA GLY A 138 1.40 -1.33 4.60
C GLY A 138 2.58 -0.70 3.82
N LYS A 139 3.08 -1.35 2.76
CA LYS A 139 4.26 -0.91 2.00
C LYS A 139 3.91 -0.61 0.55
N LEU A 140 4.46 0.48 0.01
CA LEU A 140 4.41 0.78 -1.42
C LEU A 140 5.53 0.01 -2.14
N LEU A 141 5.16 -0.89 -3.03
CA LEU A 141 6.06 -1.79 -3.74
C LEU A 141 6.03 -1.50 -5.24
N GLN A 142 7.21 -1.43 -5.86
CA GLN A 142 7.37 -1.30 -7.31
C GLN A 142 7.39 -2.67 -7.97
N GLY A 143 6.80 -2.77 -9.16
CA GLY A 143 6.90 -3.97 -10.00
C GLY A 143 8.29 -4.14 -10.63
N PRO A 144 8.57 -5.29 -11.28
CA PRO A 144 7.69 -6.44 -11.43
C PRO A 144 7.56 -7.21 -10.10
N ILE A 145 6.34 -7.44 -9.65
CA ILE A 145 6.06 -8.22 -8.42
C ILE A 145 4.73 -8.95 -8.54
N THR A 146 4.69 -10.19 -8.05
CA THR A 146 3.47 -10.97 -7.94
C THR A 146 2.88 -10.80 -6.54
N VAL A 147 1.58 -10.52 -6.45
CA VAL A 147 0.85 -10.39 -5.19
C VAL A 147 -0.19 -11.50 -5.07
N PHE A 148 -0.14 -12.23 -3.97
CA PHE A 148 -1.15 -13.24 -3.64
C PHE A 148 -2.22 -12.62 -2.76
N ARG A 149 -3.47 -12.65 -3.23
CA ARG A 149 -4.64 -12.15 -2.49
C ARG A 149 -5.53 -13.29 -2.02
N GLY A 150 -6.18 -13.10 -0.87
CA GLY A 150 -7.10 -14.09 -0.31
C GLY A 150 -6.41 -15.41 -0.01
N GLY A 151 -5.17 -15.37 0.46
CA GLY A 151 -4.30 -16.53 0.61
C GLY A 151 -4.73 -17.45 1.76
N ARG A 152 -5.10 -18.69 1.45
CA ARG A 152 -5.38 -19.70 2.45
C ARG A 152 -4.13 -20.49 2.79
N ILE A 153 -3.70 -20.46 4.05
CA ILE A 153 -2.59 -21.29 4.54
C ILE A 153 -3.08 -22.71 4.78
N ARG A 154 -2.38 -23.68 4.19
CA ARG A 154 -2.70 -25.11 4.25
C ARG A 154 -1.85 -25.87 5.24
N GLU A 155 -0.61 -25.42 5.42
CA GLU A 155 0.36 -25.95 6.36
C GLU A 155 1.45 -24.89 6.62
N VAL A 156 2.15 -25.08 7.73
CA VAL A 156 3.42 -24.42 8.03
C VAL A 156 4.49 -25.51 8.09
N SER A 157 5.72 -25.22 7.67
CA SER A 157 6.81 -26.19 7.72
C SER A 157 8.01 -25.61 8.43
N PHE A 158 8.68 -26.44 9.23
CA PHE A 158 10.07 -26.23 9.60
C PHE A 158 10.94 -26.47 8.37
N CYS A 159 11.85 -25.52 8.09
CA CYS A 159 12.74 -25.57 6.93
C CYS A 159 14.15 -25.20 7.38
N ALA A 160 15.14 -25.90 6.84
CA ALA A 160 16.54 -25.48 6.92
C ALA A 160 16.76 -24.16 6.17
N LEU A 161 16.06 -24.01 5.04
CA LEU A 161 16.04 -22.80 4.22
C LEU A 161 14.58 -22.51 3.82
N GLY A 162 13.97 -21.53 4.46
CA GLY A 162 12.71 -20.93 4.05
C GLY A 162 12.90 -20.05 2.82
N ALA A 163 11.84 -19.83 2.05
CA ALA A 163 11.89 -18.89 0.93
C ALA A 163 11.94 -17.43 1.41
N ASP A 164 11.44 -17.16 2.62
CA ASP A 164 11.47 -15.87 3.29
C ASP A 164 12.56 -15.87 4.36
N ASP A 165 13.61 -15.07 4.13
CA ASP A 165 14.80 -14.98 4.98
C ASP A 165 14.52 -14.39 6.36
N ASN A 166 13.35 -13.79 6.58
CA ASN A 166 12.96 -13.17 7.84
C ASN A 166 12.09 -14.07 8.71
N THR A 167 12.09 -15.38 8.42
CA THR A 167 11.35 -16.40 9.18
C THR A 167 12.25 -17.10 10.19
N ASN A 168 11.64 -17.60 11.26
CA ASN A 168 12.36 -18.36 12.27
C ASN A 168 11.42 -19.28 13.04
N ALA A 169 11.95 -20.37 13.58
CA ALA A 169 11.26 -21.25 14.51
C ALA A 169 12.10 -21.51 15.77
N VAL A 170 11.43 -21.58 16.91
CA VAL A 170 12.03 -21.98 18.19
C VAL A 170 11.17 -23.08 18.80
N ALA A 171 11.75 -24.26 19.03
CA ALA A 171 11.11 -25.31 19.82
C ALA A 171 11.58 -25.19 21.28
N ALA A 172 10.70 -24.77 22.19
CA ALA A 172 11.03 -24.60 23.60
C ALA A 172 11.18 -25.96 24.29
N SER A 173 12.31 -26.21 24.97
CA SER A 173 12.43 -27.39 25.84
C SER A 173 11.63 -27.15 27.13
N HIS A 174 10.88 -28.16 27.58
CA HIS A 174 10.22 -28.12 28.89
C HIS A 174 11.14 -28.57 30.03
N ASP A 175 12.29 -29.16 29.69
CA ASP A 175 13.40 -29.33 30.60
C ASP A 175 14.28 -28.08 30.53
N PRO A 176 14.42 -27.32 31.63
CA PRO A 176 15.40 -26.27 31.70
C PRO A 176 16.78 -26.92 31.71
N LYS A 177 17.43 -27.04 30.54
CA LYS A 177 18.89 -27.13 30.54
C LYS A 177 19.36 -25.85 31.23
N GLN A 178 20.01 -25.99 32.38
CA GLN A 178 20.76 -24.88 32.98
C GLN A 178 21.89 -24.55 32.01
N PHE A 179 21.61 -23.71 31.03
CA PHE A 179 22.63 -22.92 30.40
C PHE A 179 23.22 -22.07 31.52
N SER A 180 24.52 -22.20 31.77
CA SER A 180 25.24 -21.16 32.50
C SER A 180 24.83 -19.85 31.85
N LYS A 181 24.31 -18.91 32.63
CA LYS A 181 24.10 -17.54 32.15
C LYS A 181 25.44 -17.08 31.58
N GLU A 182 25.58 -17.11 30.26
CA GLU A 182 26.44 -16.15 29.63
C GLU A 182 25.83 -14.80 29.99
N ASP A 183 26.67 -13.89 30.48
CA ASP A 183 26.32 -12.50 30.78
C ASP A 183 25.89 -11.81 29.48
N THR A 184 24.70 -12.14 28.98
CA THR A 184 24.03 -11.35 27.97
C THR A 184 23.53 -10.13 28.72
N ASN A 185 24.32 -9.07 28.61
CA ASN A 185 24.15 -7.83 29.33
C ASN A 185 22.75 -7.26 29.07
N VAL A 186 21.83 -7.49 30.01
CA VAL A 186 20.42 -7.03 29.98
C VAL A 186 20.33 -5.52 29.78
N THR A 187 21.42 -4.79 30.08
CA THR A 187 21.55 -3.34 29.90
C THR A 187 21.53 -2.92 28.42
N GLU A 188 22.00 -3.72 27.47
CA GLU A 188 22.02 -3.32 26.06
C GLU A 188 20.62 -3.33 25.42
N LEU A 189 19.76 -4.27 25.83
CA LEU A 189 18.40 -4.38 25.30
C LEU A 189 17.47 -3.31 25.90
N GLU A 190 17.69 -2.95 27.18
CA GLU A 190 17.01 -1.82 27.79
C GLU A 190 17.48 -0.48 27.19
N GLN A 191 18.77 -0.33 26.91
CA GLN A 191 19.33 0.84 26.23
C GLN A 191 18.76 0.98 24.81
N ALA A 192 18.70 -0.10 24.03
CA ALA A 192 18.15 -0.09 22.67
C ALA A 192 16.66 0.30 22.64
N LYS A 193 15.88 -0.11 23.64
CA LYS A 193 14.48 0.30 23.79
C LYS A 193 14.35 1.79 24.13
N ALA A 194 15.21 2.29 25.02
CA ALA A 194 15.24 3.70 25.38
C ALA A 194 15.65 4.58 24.18
N ASP A 195 16.65 4.15 23.42
CA ASP A 195 17.12 4.86 22.22
C ASP A 195 16.05 4.87 21.12
N LYS A 196 15.31 3.77 20.94
CA LYS A 196 14.18 3.71 20.01
C LYS A 196 13.06 4.68 20.40
N ALA A 197 12.68 4.72 21.68
CA ALA A 197 11.65 5.63 22.17
C ALA A 197 12.05 7.10 21.97
N LYS A 198 13.33 7.43 22.19
CA LYS A 198 13.88 8.76 21.94
C LYS A 198 13.86 9.11 20.45
N ALA A 199 14.26 8.19 19.57
CA ALA A 199 14.25 8.40 18.13
C ALA A 199 12.82 8.60 17.58
N GLU A 200 11.82 7.88 18.11
CA GLU A 200 10.41 8.07 17.76
C GLU A 200 9.91 9.45 18.19
N GLN A 201 10.27 9.91 19.39
CA GLN A 201 9.94 11.25 19.85
C GLN A 201 10.57 12.34 18.98
N GLU A 202 11.86 12.22 18.64
CA GLU A 202 12.56 13.17 17.78
C GLU A 202 11.94 13.21 16.36
N ARG A 203 11.56 12.05 15.80
CA ARG A 203 10.86 11.97 14.52
C ARG A 203 9.53 12.72 14.56
N ASP A 204 8.72 12.51 15.60
CA ASP A 204 7.40 13.12 15.73
C ASP A 204 7.50 14.64 15.91
N THR A 205 8.49 15.12 16.68
CA THR A 205 8.83 16.54 16.79
C THR A 205 9.25 17.12 15.44
N ALA A 206 10.16 16.47 14.72
CA ALA A 206 10.62 16.95 13.41
C ALA A 206 9.48 16.99 12.37
N GLN A 207 8.55 16.03 12.40
CA GLN A 207 7.37 16.04 11.53
C GLN A 207 6.42 17.20 11.86
N ALA A 208 6.22 17.50 13.15
CA ALA A 208 5.41 18.63 13.59
C ALA A 208 6.03 19.97 13.15
N GLU A 209 7.35 20.14 13.34
CA GLU A 209 8.09 21.32 12.91
C GLU A 209 8.06 21.49 11.39
N LEU A 210 8.24 20.40 10.63
CA LEU A 210 8.15 20.43 9.17
C LEU A 210 6.76 20.87 8.69
N LYS A 211 5.69 20.37 9.33
CA LYS A 211 4.32 20.78 9.01
C LYS A 211 4.11 22.26 9.29
N GLN A 212 4.61 22.77 10.42
CA GLN A 212 4.52 24.19 10.76
C GLN A 212 5.34 25.06 9.79
N PHE A 213 6.56 24.66 9.45
CA PHE A 213 7.41 25.36 8.50
C PHE A 213 6.76 25.45 7.11
N LYS A 214 6.19 24.34 6.62
CA LYS A 214 5.45 24.32 5.34
C LYS A 214 4.24 25.25 5.36
N ALA A 215 3.48 25.26 6.46
CA ALA A 215 2.33 26.15 6.61
C ALA A 215 2.74 27.64 6.57
N ASN A 216 3.78 28.00 7.35
CA ASN A 216 4.30 29.38 7.37
C ASN A 216 4.81 29.81 5.99
N LYS A 217 5.59 28.94 5.33
CA LYS A 217 6.10 29.21 3.98
C LYS A 217 4.96 29.43 2.98
N ARG A 218 3.91 28.60 3.02
CA ARG A 218 2.75 28.77 2.15
C ARG A 218 2.04 30.10 2.40
N GLU A 219 1.92 30.53 3.66
CA GLU A 219 1.35 31.83 4.01
C GLU A 219 2.17 33.01 3.44
N GLU A 220 3.50 32.93 3.54
CA GLU A 220 4.42 33.90 2.95
C GLU A 220 4.35 33.93 1.41
N ASP A 221 4.26 32.76 0.78
CA ASP A 221 4.14 32.64 -0.68
C ASP A 221 2.81 33.23 -1.18
N ILE A 222 1.71 33.02 -0.45
CA ILE A 222 0.40 33.62 -0.74
C ILE A 222 0.48 35.15 -0.62
N LYS A 223 1.06 35.70 0.46
CA LYS A 223 1.24 37.15 0.63
C LYS A 223 2.11 37.77 -0.48
N SER A 224 3.15 37.05 -0.89
CA SER A 224 4.01 37.46 -2.00
C SER A 224 3.26 37.46 -3.33
N LEU A 225 2.36 36.49 -3.53
CA LEU A 225 1.49 36.44 -4.70
C LEU A 225 0.47 37.58 -4.71
N GLU A 226 -0.19 37.88 -3.58
CA GLU A 226 -1.09 39.04 -3.45
C GLU A 226 -0.42 40.35 -3.86
N THR A 227 0.81 40.54 -3.38
CA THR A 227 1.64 41.70 -3.71
C THR A 227 1.97 41.75 -5.21
N ALA A 228 2.40 40.63 -5.80
CA ALA A 228 2.78 40.55 -7.21
C ALA A 228 1.59 40.76 -8.17
N LEU A 229 0.39 40.34 -7.78
CA LEU A 229 -0.83 40.53 -8.58
C LEU A 229 -1.55 41.84 -8.28
N ASN A 230 -1.09 42.62 -7.29
CA ASN A 230 -1.79 43.80 -6.75
C ASN A 230 -3.27 43.52 -6.44
N LYS A 231 -3.55 42.32 -5.90
CA LYS A 231 -4.90 41.83 -5.56
C LYS A 231 -4.87 41.24 -4.15
N GLN A 232 -5.87 41.56 -3.35
CA GLN A 232 -6.14 40.87 -2.08
C GLN A 232 -7.05 39.68 -2.33
N PHE A 233 -6.65 38.50 -1.85
CA PHE A 233 -7.46 37.29 -1.95
C PHE A 233 -8.53 37.26 -0.85
N SER A 234 -9.69 36.69 -1.17
CA SER A 234 -10.72 36.41 -0.17
C SER A 234 -10.27 35.33 0.82
N ALA A 235 -10.99 35.18 1.94
CA ALA A 235 -10.68 34.14 2.92
C ALA A 235 -10.76 32.73 2.30
N GLU A 236 -11.76 32.51 1.43
CA GLU A 236 -11.98 31.24 0.75
C GLU A 236 -10.86 30.93 -0.27
N GLU A 237 -10.38 31.95 -1.01
CA GLU A 237 -9.25 31.84 -1.92
C GLU A 237 -7.96 31.48 -1.15
N LYS A 238 -7.70 32.15 -0.01
CA LYS A 238 -6.55 31.85 0.86
C LYS A 238 -6.61 30.43 1.40
N THR A 239 -7.77 29.98 1.88
CA THR A 239 -7.94 28.59 2.34
C THR A 239 -7.69 27.60 1.21
N SER A 240 -8.18 27.87 0.00
CA SER A 240 -7.96 27.01 -1.17
C SER A 240 -6.49 26.92 -1.54
N TYR A 241 -5.77 28.06 -1.49
CA TYR A 241 -4.33 28.08 -1.72
C TYR A 241 -3.53 27.43 -0.60
N THR A 242 -3.94 27.51 0.66
CA THR A 242 -3.25 26.81 1.75
C THR A 242 -3.39 25.29 1.62
N ASN A 243 -4.55 24.80 1.17
CA ASN A 243 -4.84 23.38 1.09
C ASN A 243 -4.36 22.70 -0.20
N MET A 244 -3.89 23.47 -1.19
CA MET A 244 -3.36 22.96 -2.45
C MET A 244 -1.95 22.34 -2.26
N ASP A 245 -1.57 21.36 -3.08
CA ASP A 245 -0.20 20.82 -3.05
C ASP A 245 0.85 21.85 -3.52
N ASP A 246 2.11 21.67 -3.08
CA ASP A 246 3.21 22.60 -3.34
C ASP A 246 3.49 22.81 -4.85
N THR A 247 3.34 21.75 -5.66
CA THR A 247 3.65 21.80 -7.09
C THR A 247 2.58 22.56 -7.85
N SER A 248 1.31 22.26 -7.58
CA SER A 248 0.17 22.96 -8.19
C SER A 248 0.16 24.43 -7.82
N PHE A 249 0.45 24.75 -6.55
CA PHE A 249 0.52 26.14 -6.10
C PHE A 249 1.67 26.89 -6.80
N ALA A 250 2.86 26.29 -6.90
CA ALA A 250 4.00 26.89 -7.61
C ALA A 250 3.68 27.15 -9.09
N PHE A 251 3.14 26.15 -9.79
CA PHE A 251 2.77 26.27 -11.20
C PHE A 251 1.72 27.37 -11.44
N MET A 252 0.62 27.34 -10.68
CA MET A 252 -0.46 28.32 -10.81
C MET A 252 0.00 29.74 -10.43
N SER A 253 0.77 29.89 -9.35
CA SER A 253 1.29 31.20 -8.93
C SER A 253 2.22 31.81 -9.99
N GLN A 254 3.05 30.99 -10.64
CA GLN A 254 3.88 31.41 -11.76
C GLN A 254 3.03 31.84 -12.96
N GLN A 255 2.01 31.04 -13.31
CA GLN A 255 1.12 31.35 -14.43
C GLN A 255 0.35 32.65 -14.21
N MET A 256 -0.15 32.89 -12.99
CA MET A 256 -0.84 34.13 -12.61
C MET A 256 0.07 35.36 -12.77
N LYS A 257 1.32 35.28 -12.30
CA LYS A 257 2.31 36.38 -12.42
C LYS A 257 2.65 36.71 -13.88
N GLN A 258 2.65 35.71 -14.77
CA GLN A 258 2.87 35.92 -16.21
C GLN A 258 1.73 36.69 -16.88
N PHE A 259 0.49 36.56 -16.39
CA PHE A 259 -0.67 37.24 -16.96
C PHE A 259 -0.91 38.65 -16.38
N THR A 260 -0.38 38.98 -15.20
CA THR A 260 -0.51 40.31 -14.60
C THR A 260 0.64 41.26 -14.92
N SER A 261 1.78 40.74 -15.35
CA SER A 261 2.88 41.57 -15.85
C SER A 261 2.51 42.11 -17.23
N ASN A 262 2.06 43.35 -17.27
CA ASN A 262 1.89 44.15 -18.49
C ASN A 262 3.26 44.52 -19.13
N GLN A 263 4.26 43.64 -19.06
CA GLN A 263 5.52 43.80 -19.79
C GLN A 263 5.46 43.02 -21.10
N PRO A 264 5.86 43.63 -22.23
CA PRO A 264 6.11 42.88 -23.45
C PRO A 264 7.15 41.80 -23.14
N ALA A 265 6.93 40.60 -23.67
CA ALA A 265 7.87 39.51 -23.59
C ALA A 265 9.31 40.01 -23.87
N PRO A 266 10.33 39.53 -23.13
CA PRO A 266 11.71 39.77 -23.54
C PRO A 266 11.87 39.28 -24.97
N ALA A 267 12.19 40.19 -25.88
CA ALA A 267 12.60 39.85 -27.23
C ALA A 267 13.91 39.05 -27.12
N GLY A 268 13.82 37.72 -27.07
CA GLY A 268 15.01 36.88 -26.96
C GLY A 268 14.76 35.49 -26.42
N GLN A 269 13.89 34.72 -27.07
CA GLN A 269 14.13 33.33 -27.49
C GLN A 269 12.86 32.80 -28.14
N GLN A 270 12.85 32.80 -29.47
CA GLN A 270 11.87 32.08 -30.27
C GLN A 270 12.00 30.59 -29.95
N GLN A 271 11.15 30.05 -29.08
CA GLN A 271 10.79 28.65 -29.15
C GLN A 271 9.59 28.56 -30.08
N ASN A 272 9.87 28.07 -31.28
CA ASN A 272 8.95 27.97 -32.40
C ASN A 272 7.83 26.98 -32.07
N ASN A 273 6.78 27.43 -31.38
CA ASN A 273 5.55 26.68 -31.21
C ASN A 273 4.56 27.16 -32.28
N THR A 274 4.74 26.66 -33.50
CA THR A 274 3.74 26.78 -34.55
C THR A 274 2.46 26.13 -34.06
N VAL A 275 1.46 26.95 -33.74
CA VAL A 275 0.09 26.48 -33.51
C VAL A 275 -0.34 25.76 -34.79
N PRO A 276 -0.67 24.46 -34.72
CA PRO A 276 -1.19 23.73 -35.87
C PRO A 276 -2.36 24.49 -36.49
N PRO A 277 -2.46 24.61 -37.83
CA PRO A 277 -3.46 25.46 -38.49
C PRO A 277 -4.91 25.10 -38.12
N HIS A 278 -5.17 23.89 -37.64
CA HIS A 278 -6.48 23.44 -37.17
C HIS A 278 -6.87 23.95 -35.77
N LEU A 279 -5.93 24.51 -34.99
CA LEU A 279 -6.16 25.07 -33.66
C LEU A 279 -6.17 26.61 -33.67
N ALA A 280 -5.97 27.25 -34.82
CA ALA A 280 -5.97 28.70 -34.97
C ALA A 280 -7.31 29.34 -34.54
N HIS A 281 -8.41 28.59 -34.65
CA HIS A 281 -9.76 29.03 -34.32
C HIS A 281 -10.02 29.17 -32.81
N LEU A 282 -9.21 28.50 -31.96
CA LEU A 282 -9.38 28.56 -30.50
C LEU A 282 -8.93 29.90 -29.89
N PHE A 283 -8.10 30.66 -30.60
CA PHE A 283 -7.46 31.87 -30.09
C PHE A 283 -8.00 33.17 -30.70
N GLN A 284 -9.09 33.10 -31.47
CA GLN A 284 -9.64 34.23 -32.23
C GLN A 284 -10.67 35.09 -31.49
N HIS A 285 -10.93 34.82 -30.21
CA HIS A 285 -11.79 35.66 -29.37
C HIS A 285 -10.99 36.41 -28.30
N GLN A 286 -10.13 37.33 -28.74
CA GLN A 286 -9.62 38.38 -27.86
C GLN A 286 -10.63 39.54 -27.90
N ALA A 287 -11.42 39.69 -26.83
CA ALA A 287 -12.35 40.80 -26.68
C ALA A 287 -11.56 42.11 -26.48
N THR A 288 -11.50 42.96 -27.51
CA THR A 288 -10.95 44.31 -27.40
C THR A 288 -12.02 45.23 -26.81
N GLY A 289 -11.93 45.48 -25.50
CA GLY A 289 -12.77 46.46 -24.81
C GLY A 289 -12.22 47.87 -24.92
N GLY A 290 -12.97 48.78 -25.55
CA GLY A 290 -13.08 50.17 -25.11
C GLY A 290 -12.26 51.25 -25.82
N GLN A 291 -13.00 52.18 -26.42
CA GLN A 291 -12.83 53.66 -26.36
C GLN A 291 -12.24 54.39 -27.59
N GLY A 292 -13.11 55.18 -28.24
CA GLY A 292 -12.78 56.56 -28.62
C GLY A 292 -12.52 56.90 -30.08
N GLY A 293 -13.61 57.14 -30.82
CA GLY A 293 -13.79 58.10 -31.92
C GLY A 293 -12.59 58.61 -32.75
N GLN A 294 -12.65 58.34 -34.07
CA GLN A 294 -12.38 59.37 -35.08
C GLN A 294 -13.00 59.03 -36.43
N GLN A 295 -13.62 60.04 -37.04
CA GLN A 295 -14.16 60.05 -38.39
C GLN A 295 -13.12 59.57 -39.42
N GLY A 296 -13.49 58.59 -40.23
CA GLY A 296 -12.77 58.14 -41.41
C GLY A 296 -13.75 57.66 -42.46
N GLN A 297 -13.95 58.48 -43.48
CA GLN A 297 -14.87 58.30 -44.59
C GLN A 297 -14.32 57.22 -45.55
N GLY A 298 -15.12 56.22 -45.92
CA GLY A 298 -14.89 55.40 -47.12
C GLY A 298 -14.95 53.88 -46.90
N GLY A 299 -15.82 53.21 -47.68
CA GLY A 299 -15.75 51.77 -47.90
C GLY A 299 -16.94 50.97 -47.36
N ASN A 300 -18.02 50.97 -48.12
CA ASN A 300 -19.23 50.17 -47.90
C ASN A 300 -18.95 48.66 -48.04
N GLN A 301 -18.60 47.97 -46.94
CA GLN A 301 -18.69 46.51 -46.82
C GLN A 301 -19.10 46.13 -45.39
N GLY A 302 -20.41 46.19 -45.11
CA GLY A 302 -20.98 45.57 -43.91
C GLY A 302 -20.77 44.06 -43.91
N SER A 303 -20.66 43.48 -42.73
CA SER A 303 -20.40 42.04 -42.54
C SER A 303 -21.53 41.19 -43.16
N ALA A 304 -21.26 39.91 -43.42
CA ALA A 304 -22.27 38.97 -43.92
C ALA A 304 -23.52 38.88 -43.01
N LEU A 305 -23.35 39.20 -41.72
CA LEU A 305 -24.43 39.32 -40.74
C LEU A 305 -25.29 40.57 -40.95
N ASP A 306 -24.71 41.72 -41.31
CA ASP A 306 -25.45 42.94 -41.61
C ASP A 306 -26.29 42.82 -42.89
N GLN A 307 -25.76 42.09 -43.88
CA GLN A 307 -26.49 41.79 -45.11
C GLN A 307 -27.64 40.79 -44.87
N ALA A 308 -27.45 39.84 -43.96
CA ALA A 308 -28.49 38.88 -43.56
C ALA A 308 -29.61 39.56 -42.76
N PHE A 309 -29.26 40.47 -41.85
CA PHE A 309 -30.24 41.22 -41.05
C PHE A 309 -31.10 42.16 -41.90
N ASN A 310 -30.50 42.86 -42.87
CA ASN A 310 -31.25 43.74 -43.78
C ASN A 310 -32.17 42.96 -44.74
N LYS A 311 -31.76 41.76 -45.20
CA LYS A 311 -32.65 40.89 -46.01
C LYS A 311 -33.79 40.30 -45.20
N PHE A 312 -33.58 40.00 -43.92
CA PHE A 312 -34.63 39.52 -43.03
C PHE A 312 -35.64 40.63 -42.70
N ALA A 313 -35.16 41.85 -42.40
CA ALA A 313 -36.02 43.01 -42.15
C ALA A 313 -36.87 43.38 -43.37
N ALA A 314 -36.28 43.39 -44.58
CA ALA A 314 -37.01 43.68 -45.82
C ALA A 314 -38.05 42.60 -46.19
N SER A 315 -37.91 41.37 -45.67
CA SER A 315 -38.87 40.28 -45.90
C SER A 315 -40.11 40.32 -44.98
N GLN A 316 -40.07 41.15 -43.93
CA GLN A 316 -41.17 41.33 -42.97
C GLN A 316 -42.08 42.52 -43.32
N GLU A 317 -41.69 43.40 -44.26
CA GLU A 317 -42.50 44.56 -44.69
C GLU A 317 -43.39 44.28 -45.92
N ASN A 318 -43.37 43.06 -46.48
CA ASN A 318 -44.25 42.63 -47.58
C ASN A 318 -45.14 41.45 -47.19
N LYS A 319 -45.90 41.60 -46.11
CA LYS A 319 -47.13 40.83 -45.84
C LYS A 319 -48.21 41.73 -45.26
#